data_AF-A0A2W1BWR2-F1
#
_entry.id   AF-A0A2W1BWR2-F1
#
_cell.length_a   1.000
_cell.length_b   1.000
_cell.length_c   1.000
_cell.angle_alpha   90.00
_cell.angle_beta   90.00
_cell.angle_gamma   90.00
#
_symmetry.space_group_name_H-M   'P 1'
#
loop_
_entity.id
_entity.type
_entity.pdbx_description
1 polymer ?
#
loop_
_entity_poly.entity_id
_entity_poly.type
_entity_poly.pdbx_seq_one_letter_code
_entity_poly.pdbx_strand_id
1 'polypeptide(L)'
;MPVDVHHKPLIINAEFVEVHKVVEKPGTRYIFHRGDYNAISSALDLLDWGVLLSAKSLDLDQALSLFYTKLYELRDLYIPVKPVKKSTHPAWFSSALIKILKEKQKYHNKYKNYGNISDYHSFSVLRNRAKELEAICFDTYMKKIESSIAKNPKCFWSYIKNKRSSNTLPNILHYMNSSADNNEGIAELFSTYFHSTFQDPDDADVNLEMHSNNMVTLSTISVSPDIVLKLLKGLDPSKSGGPDLIPPIFIINCAKSLVAPLCILFERSLSEGMDEGCQVDVIYTDYSKCFDRIDHRVLMQKLYYAGIHGDLYRWFSSYIDNRTQAVVLRGYSSSWKSVPSGVPQGSILGPLLFTLFISDIKYCFRNSHILLYADDMKVLNAKSP
;
A
#
# COMPACT_ATOMS: atom_id res chain seq x y z
N MET A 1 -2.04 21.14 -29.43
CA MET A 1 -0.91 22.06 -29.17
C MET A 1 -0.38 22.56 -30.50
N PRO A 2 0.05 23.83 -30.63
CA PRO A 2 0.77 24.27 -31.81
C PRO A 2 2.09 23.49 -31.93
N VAL A 3 2.45 23.13 -33.16
CA VAL A 3 3.63 22.30 -33.46
C VAL A 3 4.89 23.17 -33.31
N ASP A 4 5.78 22.80 -32.38
CA ASP A 4 7.09 23.43 -32.20
C ASP A 4 8.01 23.08 -33.39
N VAL A 5 8.51 24.11 -34.07
CA VAL A 5 9.33 24.01 -35.29
C VAL A 5 10.78 23.59 -34.99
N HIS A 6 11.22 23.71 -33.73
CA HIS A 6 12.60 23.44 -33.32
C HIS A 6 12.81 22.06 -32.70
N HIS A 7 11.74 21.35 -32.33
CA HIS A 7 11.79 20.00 -31.79
C HIS A 7 11.03 19.02 -32.68
N LYS A 8 11.70 18.46 -33.70
CA LYS A 8 11.13 17.37 -34.49
C LYS A 8 10.94 16.14 -33.58
N PRO A 9 9.71 15.63 -33.39
CA PRO A 9 9.49 14.46 -32.56
C PRO A 9 10.18 13.24 -33.18
N LEU A 10 10.87 12.46 -32.35
CA LEU A 10 11.42 11.17 -32.73
C LEU A 10 10.26 10.18 -32.91
N ILE A 11 9.89 9.91 -34.17
CA ILE A 11 8.85 8.94 -34.50
C ILE A 11 9.52 7.56 -34.58
N ILE A 12 9.28 6.74 -33.57
CA ILE A 12 9.70 5.34 -33.56
C ILE A 12 8.51 4.49 -34.00
N ASN A 13 8.59 3.95 -35.22
CA ASN A 13 7.64 2.94 -35.68
C ASN A 13 8.08 1.59 -35.16
N ALA A 14 7.41 1.10 -34.11
CA ALA A 14 7.58 -0.27 -33.62
C ALA A 14 6.42 -1.13 -34.14
N GLU A 15 6.74 -2.21 -34.85
CA GLU A 15 5.76 -3.24 -35.17
C GLU A 15 5.47 -4.04 -33.90
N PHE A 16 4.29 -3.81 -33.32
CA PHE A 16 3.83 -4.61 -32.19
C PHE A 16 3.42 -5.98 -32.71
N VAL A 17 4.19 -7.00 -32.35
CA VAL A 17 3.76 -8.39 -32.51
C VAL A 17 2.47 -8.57 -31.71
N GLU A 18 1.41 -9.06 -32.36
CA GLU A 18 0.16 -9.42 -31.68
C GLU A 18 0.47 -10.50 -30.64
N VAL A 19 0.64 -10.10 -29.39
CA VAL A 19 0.76 -11.03 -28.27
C VAL A 19 -0.61 -11.64 -28.06
N HIS A 20 -0.81 -12.86 -28.54
CA HIS A 20 -1.95 -13.68 -28.16
C HIS A 20 -1.88 -13.91 -26.66
N LYS A 21 -2.65 -13.13 -25.89
CA LYS A 21 -2.77 -13.32 -24.45
C LYS A 21 -3.31 -14.72 -24.20
N VAL A 22 -2.43 -15.61 -23.72
CA VAL A 22 -2.84 -16.89 -23.15
C VAL A 22 -3.90 -16.57 -22.10
N VAL A 23 -5.07 -17.21 -22.22
CA VAL A 23 -6.14 -17.07 -21.24
C VAL A 23 -5.56 -17.44 -19.88
N GLU A 24 -5.38 -16.45 -19.01
CA GLU A 24 -4.85 -16.68 -17.66
C GLU A 24 -5.66 -17.78 -16.98
N LYS A 25 -4.95 -18.77 -16.41
CA LYS A 25 -5.62 -19.78 -15.58
C LYS A 25 -6.47 -19.05 -14.53
N PRO A 26 -7.70 -19.51 -14.26
CA PRO A 26 -8.56 -18.85 -13.29
C PRO A 26 -7.82 -18.72 -11.96
N GLY A 27 -7.59 -17.47 -11.52
CA GLY A 27 -6.80 -17.19 -10.33
C GLY A 27 -7.29 -17.99 -9.13
N THR A 28 -6.38 -18.61 -8.40
CA THR A 28 -6.66 -19.32 -7.16
C THR A 28 -6.34 -18.43 -5.97
N ARG A 29 -7.04 -18.64 -4.85
CA ARG A 29 -6.80 -17.92 -3.59
C ARG A 29 -6.76 -18.88 -2.41
N TYR A 30 -5.74 -18.74 -1.58
CA TYR A 30 -5.63 -19.41 -0.28
C TYR A 30 -6.69 -18.90 0.70
N ILE A 31 -7.32 -19.83 1.42
CA ILE A 31 -8.33 -19.55 2.44
C ILE A 31 -7.70 -19.70 3.82
N PHE A 32 -6.90 -18.70 4.21
CA PHE A 32 -6.14 -18.70 5.46
C PHE A 32 -6.99 -18.91 6.73
N HIS A 33 -8.26 -18.48 6.77
CA HIS A 33 -9.13 -18.72 7.94
C HIS A 33 -9.60 -20.18 8.09
N ARG A 34 -9.31 -21.06 7.13
CA ARG A 34 -9.63 -22.49 7.17
C ARG A 34 -8.37 -23.36 7.13
N GLY A 35 -7.20 -22.78 7.34
CA GLY A 35 -5.95 -23.54 7.43
C GLY A 35 -5.88 -24.35 8.73
N ASP A 36 -5.22 -25.52 8.67
CA ASP A 36 -4.93 -26.32 9.85
C ASP A 36 -3.69 -25.80 10.59
N TYR A 37 -3.88 -24.78 11.42
CA TYR A 37 -2.78 -24.15 12.15
C TYR A 37 -2.18 -25.01 13.26
N ASN A 38 -2.90 -26.02 13.74
CA ASN A 38 -2.35 -26.97 14.72
C ASN A 38 -1.32 -27.87 14.03
N ALA A 39 -1.65 -28.39 12.84
CA ALA A 39 -0.70 -29.16 12.03
C ALA A 39 0.50 -28.30 11.58
N ILE A 40 0.25 -27.06 11.16
CA ILE A 40 1.33 -26.13 10.77
C ILE A 40 2.26 -25.85 11.96
N SER A 41 1.71 -25.49 13.12
CA SER A 41 2.52 -25.20 14.32
C SER A 41 3.31 -26.43 14.78
N SER A 42 2.69 -27.60 14.77
CA SER A 42 3.37 -28.87 15.11
C SER A 42 4.52 -29.17 14.14
N ALA A 43 4.32 -28.93 12.84
CA ALA A 43 5.36 -29.11 11.84
C ALA A 43 6.50 -28.08 11.98
N LEU A 44 6.17 -26.82 12.32
CA LEU A 44 7.17 -25.78 12.61
C LEU A 44 7.98 -26.11 13.87
N ASP A 45 7.35 -26.66 14.91
CA ASP A 45 8.00 -27.03 16.18
C ASP A 45 8.93 -28.24 16.02
N LEU A 46 8.70 -29.10 15.02
CA LEU A 46 9.57 -30.24 14.68
C LEU A 46 10.84 -29.84 13.94
N LEU A 47 10.90 -28.63 13.39
CA LEU A 47 12.08 -28.13 12.68
C LEU A 47 13.11 -27.61 13.68
N ASP A 48 14.35 -28.07 13.54
CA ASP A 48 15.47 -27.50 14.29
C ASP A 48 15.93 -26.20 13.63
N TRP A 49 15.27 -25.10 14.00
CA TRP A 49 15.56 -23.77 13.46
C TRP A 49 16.98 -23.30 13.79
N GLY A 50 17.56 -23.73 14.92
CA GLY A 50 18.94 -23.40 15.27
C GLY A 50 19.91 -23.95 14.24
N VAL A 51 19.79 -25.23 13.90
CA VAL A 51 20.64 -25.87 12.88
C VAL A 51 20.34 -25.32 11.49
N LEU A 52 19.07 -25.18 11.12
CA LEU A 52 18.66 -24.73 9.79
C LEU A 52 19.05 -23.29 9.50
N LEU A 53 18.86 -22.40 10.47
CA LEU A 53 19.04 -20.96 10.30
C LEU A 53 20.33 -20.42 10.90
N SER A 54 21.19 -21.22 11.55
CA SER A 54 22.52 -20.76 12.02
C SER A 54 23.69 -21.49 11.36
N ALA A 55 23.43 -22.20 10.25
CA ALA A 55 24.49 -22.85 9.50
C ALA A 55 25.47 -21.81 8.94
N LYS A 56 26.76 -21.94 9.29
CA LYS A 56 27.85 -21.03 8.87
C LYS A 56 28.03 -20.86 7.35
N SER A 57 27.45 -21.77 6.56
CA SER A 57 27.49 -21.74 5.11
C SER A 57 26.41 -20.87 4.47
N LEU A 58 25.42 -20.41 5.23
CA LEU A 58 24.30 -19.60 4.73
C LEU A 58 24.50 -18.14 5.14
N ASP A 59 24.43 -17.23 4.18
CA ASP A 59 24.26 -15.80 4.48
C ASP A 59 22.83 -15.52 5.03
N LEU A 60 22.61 -14.32 5.57
CA LEU A 60 21.31 -13.92 6.13
C LEU A 60 20.16 -14.00 5.12
N ASP A 61 20.39 -13.56 3.88
CA ASP A 61 19.36 -13.55 2.84
C ASP A 61 18.95 -14.97 2.45
N GLN A 62 19.92 -15.88 2.37
CA GLN A 62 19.68 -17.31 2.15
C GLN A 62 18.96 -17.95 3.33
N ALA A 63 19.31 -17.60 4.57
CA ALA A 63 18.60 -18.09 5.76
C ALA A 63 17.15 -17.59 5.79
N LEU A 64 16.91 -16.33 5.43
CA LEU A 64 15.57 -15.75 5.32
C LEU A 64 14.77 -16.43 4.19
N SER A 65 15.40 -16.68 3.04
CA SER A 65 14.80 -17.40 1.92
C SER A 65 14.41 -18.84 2.33
N LEU A 66 15.26 -19.53 3.08
CA LEU A 66 14.98 -20.87 3.62
C LEU A 66 13.79 -20.84 4.59
N PHE A 67 13.75 -19.87 5.50
CA PHE A 67 12.62 -19.66 6.40
C PHE A 67 11.31 -19.50 5.62
N TYR A 68 11.25 -18.59 4.66
CA TYR A 68 10.05 -18.40 3.83
C TYR A 68 9.69 -19.63 3.02
N THR A 69 10.68 -20.34 2.48
CA THR A 69 10.46 -21.60 1.75
C THR A 69 9.72 -22.62 2.63
N LYS A 70 10.13 -22.78 3.90
CA LYS A 70 9.43 -23.66 4.84
C LYS A 70 8.02 -23.20 5.16
N LEU A 71 7.79 -21.88 5.29
CA LEU A 71 6.44 -21.36 5.44
C LEU A 71 5.56 -21.62 4.22
N TYR A 72 6.10 -21.50 3.00
CA TYR A 72 5.38 -21.77 1.77
C TYR A 72 5.03 -23.24 1.60
N GLU A 73 5.95 -24.16 1.91
CA GLU A 73 5.69 -25.60 1.91
C GLU A 73 4.49 -25.95 2.83
N LEU A 74 4.49 -25.41 4.06
CA LEU A 74 3.42 -25.65 5.03
C LEU A 74 2.11 -24.97 4.64
N ARG A 75 2.18 -23.75 4.10
CA ARG A 75 1.01 -23.04 3.55
C ARG A 75 0.35 -23.88 2.47
N ASP A 76 1.14 -24.40 1.53
CA ASP A 76 0.63 -25.12 0.36
C ASP A 76 0.04 -26.49 0.74
N LEU A 77 0.54 -27.10 1.81
CA LEU A 77 0.05 -28.38 2.32
C LEU A 77 -1.22 -28.24 3.18
N TYR A 78 -1.28 -27.23 4.05
CA TYR A 78 -2.29 -27.14 5.12
C TYR A 78 -3.32 -26.02 4.93
N ILE A 79 -3.17 -25.15 3.93
CA ILE A 79 -4.15 -24.08 3.65
C ILE A 79 -4.94 -24.40 2.38
N PRO A 80 -6.27 -24.56 2.48
CA PRO A 80 -7.08 -24.89 1.33
C PRO A 80 -7.13 -23.73 0.33
N VAL A 81 -7.11 -24.09 -0.95
CA VAL A 81 -7.16 -23.15 -2.07
C VAL A 81 -8.53 -23.20 -2.74
N LYS A 82 -9.04 -22.04 -3.18
CA LYS A 82 -10.30 -21.96 -3.93
C LYS A 82 -10.13 -21.16 -5.22
N PRO A 83 -10.74 -21.59 -6.33
CA PRO A 83 -10.80 -20.79 -7.54
C PRO A 83 -11.58 -19.49 -7.28
N VAL A 84 -11.00 -18.37 -7.71
CA VAL A 84 -11.63 -17.06 -7.63
C VAL A 84 -12.69 -16.97 -8.73
N LYS A 85 -13.96 -17.08 -8.36
CA LYS A 85 -15.10 -16.77 -9.24
C LYS A 85 -15.62 -15.39 -8.89
N LYS A 86 -15.54 -14.43 -9.82
CA LYS A 86 -16.25 -13.16 -9.68
C LYS A 86 -17.74 -13.44 -9.84
N SER A 87 -18.53 -13.18 -8.79
CA SER A 87 -20.00 -13.23 -8.89
C SER A 87 -20.48 -12.05 -9.72
N THR A 88 -21.34 -12.32 -10.70
CA THR A 88 -22.08 -11.28 -11.45
C THR A 88 -23.37 -10.87 -10.74
N HIS A 89 -23.76 -11.58 -9.67
CA HIS A 89 -24.94 -11.29 -8.88
C HIS A 89 -24.62 -10.34 -7.71
N PRO A 90 -25.59 -9.49 -7.29
CA PRO A 90 -25.45 -8.63 -6.12
C PRO A 90 -25.07 -9.38 -4.84
N ALA A 91 -24.35 -8.71 -3.94
CA ALA A 91 -23.77 -9.32 -2.74
C ALA A 91 -24.80 -9.96 -1.78
N TRP A 92 -26.06 -9.54 -1.85
CA TRP A 92 -27.15 -10.06 -1.02
C TRP A 92 -27.84 -11.30 -1.60
N PHE A 93 -27.46 -11.76 -2.79
CA PHE A 93 -28.03 -12.97 -3.39
C PHE A 93 -27.49 -14.22 -2.69
N SER A 94 -28.41 -15.04 -2.17
CA SER A 94 -28.07 -16.37 -1.67
C SER A 94 -27.92 -17.39 -2.81
N SER A 95 -27.19 -18.48 -2.56
CA SER A 95 -27.08 -19.60 -3.52
C SER A 95 -28.45 -20.21 -3.85
N ALA A 96 -29.36 -20.27 -2.88
CA ALA A 96 -30.74 -20.72 -3.06
C ALA A 96 -31.52 -19.80 -4.01
N LEU A 97 -31.42 -18.46 -3.83
CA LEU A 97 -32.06 -17.49 -4.72
C LEU A 97 -31.54 -17.59 -6.15
N ILE A 98 -30.22 -17.68 -6.32
CA ILE A 98 -29.60 -17.85 -7.64
C ILE A 98 -30.12 -19.12 -8.32
N LYS A 99 -30.26 -20.23 -7.58
CA LYS A 99 -30.79 -21.49 -8.12
C LYS A 99 -32.25 -21.33 -8.59
N ILE A 100 -33.10 -20.74 -7.77
CA ILE A 100 -34.52 -20.50 -8.11
C ILE A 100 -34.64 -19.58 -9.32
N LEU A 101 -33.83 -18.52 -9.42
CA LEU A 101 -33.86 -17.61 -10.57
C LEU A 101 -33.47 -18.33 -11.88
N LYS A 102 -32.48 -19.22 -11.82
CA LYS A 102 -32.08 -20.05 -12.97
C LYS A 102 -33.18 -21.04 -13.36
N GLU A 103 -33.78 -21.72 -12.40
CA GLU A 103 -34.89 -22.66 -12.63
C GLU A 103 -36.13 -21.93 -13.19
N LYS A 104 -36.49 -20.77 -12.63
CA LYS A 104 -37.55 -19.90 -13.13
C LYS A 104 -37.32 -19.57 -14.61
N GLN A 105 -36.12 -19.13 -14.97
CA GLN A 105 -35.79 -18.79 -16.36
C GLN A 105 -35.85 -20.02 -17.28
N LYS A 106 -35.39 -21.18 -16.80
CA LYS A 106 -35.47 -22.45 -17.54
C LYS A 106 -36.91 -22.79 -17.92
N TYR A 107 -37.85 -22.74 -16.97
CA TYR A 107 -39.26 -23.06 -17.24
C TYR A 107 -39.95 -22.00 -18.09
N HIS A 108 -39.59 -20.72 -17.93
CA HIS A 108 -40.07 -19.67 -18.80
C HIS A 108 -39.65 -19.88 -20.27
N ASN A 109 -38.38 -20.24 -20.49
CA ASN A 109 -37.88 -20.54 -21.82
C ASN A 109 -38.55 -21.79 -22.41
N LYS A 110 -38.77 -22.84 -21.60
CA LYS A 110 -39.52 -24.03 -22.04
C LYS A 110 -40.94 -23.69 -22.46
N TYR A 111 -41.66 -22.89 -21.66
CA TYR A 111 -43.01 -22.44 -22.02
C TYR A 111 -43.00 -21.63 -23.31
N LYS A 112 -42.05 -20.70 -23.49
CA LYS A 112 -41.91 -19.92 -24.73
C LYS A 112 -41.64 -20.78 -25.97
N ASN A 113 -40.89 -21.87 -25.82
CA ASN A 113 -40.50 -22.71 -26.95
C ASN A 113 -41.53 -23.79 -27.28
N TYR A 114 -42.22 -24.34 -26.28
CA TYR A 114 -43.09 -25.53 -26.44
C TYR A 114 -44.56 -25.28 -26.10
N GLY A 115 -44.92 -24.16 -25.45
CA GLY A 115 -46.31 -23.78 -25.16
C GLY A 115 -47.01 -24.58 -24.05
N ASN A 116 -46.33 -25.49 -23.35
CA ASN A 116 -46.95 -26.36 -22.35
C ASN A 116 -47.45 -25.58 -21.11
N ILE A 117 -48.72 -25.76 -20.74
CA ILE A 117 -49.35 -25.09 -19.58
C ILE A 117 -48.66 -25.50 -18.25
N SER A 118 -48.22 -26.75 -18.12
CA SER A 118 -47.48 -27.22 -16.93
C SER A 118 -46.14 -26.49 -16.72
N ASP A 119 -45.47 -26.09 -17.80
CA ASP A 119 -44.23 -25.30 -17.72
C ASP A 119 -44.54 -23.87 -17.25
N TYR A 120 -45.67 -23.29 -17.68
CA TYR A 120 -46.13 -21.98 -17.18
C TYR A 120 -46.50 -22.04 -15.70
N HIS A 121 -47.21 -23.08 -15.26
CA HIS A 121 -47.54 -23.26 -13.85
C HIS A 121 -46.27 -23.35 -12.98
N SER A 122 -45.30 -24.15 -13.42
CA SER A 122 -43.99 -24.27 -12.75
C SER A 122 -43.24 -22.93 -12.71
N PHE A 123 -43.24 -22.18 -13.81
CA PHE A 123 -42.68 -20.83 -13.88
C PHE A 123 -43.38 -19.87 -12.90
N SER A 124 -44.71 -19.91 -12.81
CA SER A 124 -45.51 -19.05 -11.93
C SER A 124 -45.18 -19.30 -10.45
N VAL A 125 -45.12 -20.57 -10.04
CA VAL A 125 -44.71 -20.97 -8.68
C VAL A 125 -43.29 -20.50 -8.38
N LEU A 126 -42.34 -20.74 -9.29
CA LEU A 126 -40.94 -20.33 -9.11
C LEU A 126 -40.78 -18.81 -9.12
N ARG A 127 -41.62 -18.07 -9.85
CA ARG A 127 -41.65 -16.60 -9.85
C ARG A 127 -42.08 -16.05 -8.50
N ASN A 128 -43.14 -16.61 -7.91
CA ASN A 128 -43.61 -16.19 -6.58
C ASN A 128 -42.56 -16.49 -5.51
N ARG A 129 -42.02 -17.72 -5.52
CA ARG A 129 -40.96 -18.13 -4.60
C ARG A 129 -39.69 -17.29 -4.73
N ALA A 130 -39.32 -16.90 -5.97
CA ALA A 130 -38.18 -16.01 -6.19
C ALA A 130 -38.42 -14.64 -5.55
N LYS A 131 -39.63 -14.07 -5.71
CA LYS A 131 -39.99 -12.75 -5.16
C LYS A 131 -39.95 -12.75 -3.63
N GLU A 132 -40.48 -13.79 -3.00
CA GLU A 132 -40.43 -13.96 -1.54
C GLU A 132 -38.99 -14.09 -1.04
N LEU A 133 -38.20 -14.96 -1.67
CA LEU A 133 -36.83 -15.19 -1.26
C LEU A 133 -35.92 -13.98 -1.52
N GLU A 134 -36.20 -13.20 -2.56
CA GLU A 134 -35.54 -11.92 -2.85
C GLU A 134 -35.75 -10.93 -1.70
N ALA A 135 -37.00 -10.76 -1.23
CA ALA A 135 -37.31 -9.91 -0.09
C ALA A 135 -36.62 -10.38 1.19
N ILE A 136 -36.67 -11.70 1.49
CA ILE A 136 -36.02 -12.29 2.67
C ILE A 136 -34.50 -12.10 2.62
N CYS A 137 -33.86 -12.36 1.47
CA CYS A 137 -32.41 -12.22 1.33
C CYS A 137 -31.97 -10.76 1.52
N PHE A 138 -32.73 -9.81 0.97
CA PHE A 138 -32.43 -8.39 1.11
C PHE A 138 -32.62 -7.89 2.55
N ASP A 139 -33.72 -8.26 3.22
CA ASP A 139 -33.98 -7.91 4.63
C ASP A 139 -32.89 -8.48 5.56
N THR A 140 -32.54 -9.76 5.37
CA THR A 140 -31.46 -10.41 6.13
C THR A 140 -30.12 -9.70 5.93
N TYR A 141 -29.83 -9.29 4.69
CA TYR A 141 -28.62 -8.55 4.35
C TYR A 141 -28.60 -7.16 5.02
N MET A 142 -29.71 -6.44 5.02
CA MET A 142 -29.82 -5.13 5.69
C MET A 142 -29.64 -5.23 7.20
N LYS A 143 -30.34 -6.17 7.85
CA LYS A 143 -30.17 -6.44 9.30
C LYS A 143 -28.73 -6.79 9.66
N LYS A 144 -28.05 -7.55 8.79
CA LYS A 144 -26.63 -7.86 8.96
C LYS A 144 -25.75 -6.62 8.86
N ILE A 145 -26.02 -5.73 7.90
CA ILE A 145 -25.30 -4.45 7.80
C ILE A 145 -25.50 -3.65 9.07
N GLU A 146 -26.75 -3.40 9.46
CA GLU A 146 -27.14 -2.58 10.62
C GLU A 146 -26.48 -3.08 11.91
N SER A 147 -26.61 -4.38 12.20
CA SER A 147 -25.98 -5.01 13.37
C SER A 147 -24.45 -4.99 13.34
N SER A 148 -23.86 -4.92 12.14
CA SER A 148 -22.40 -4.85 11.96
C SER A 148 -21.82 -3.44 12.04
N ILE A 149 -22.62 -2.37 12.02
CA ILE A 149 -22.10 -0.98 11.98
C ILE A 149 -21.15 -0.69 13.15
N ALA A 150 -21.54 -1.09 14.37
CA ALA A 150 -20.76 -0.83 15.57
C ALA A 150 -19.47 -1.68 15.64
N LYS A 151 -19.46 -2.88 15.05
CA LYS A 151 -18.34 -3.84 15.15
C LYS A 151 -17.41 -3.82 13.94
N ASN A 152 -17.94 -3.59 12.75
CA ASN A 152 -17.21 -3.60 11.49
C ASN A 152 -17.93 -2.71 10.44
N PRO A 153 -17.64 -1.39 10.43
CA PRO A 153 -18.30 -0.45 9.53
C PRO A 153 -17.93 -0.66 8.04
N LYS A 154 -16.97 -1.54 7.71
CA LYS A 154 -16.56 -1.82 6.31
C LYS A 154 -17.73 -2.31 5.46
N CYS A 155 -18.63 -3.12 6.01
CA CYS A 155 -19.80 -3.64 5.29
C CYS A 155 -20.78 -2.51 4.92
N PHE A 156 -21.03 -1.59 5.84
CA PHE A 156 -21.84 -0.39 5.61
C PHE A 156 -21.21 0.50 4.52
N TRP A 157 -19.93 0.83 4.64
CA TRP A 157 -19.24 1.65 3.64
C TRP A 157 -19.16 0.99 2.27
N SER A 158 -19.02 -0.32 2.20
CA SER A 158 -19.09 -1.07 0.94
C SER A 158 -20.48 -0.99 0.29
N TYR A 159 -21.55 -1.10 1.08
CA TYR A 159 -22.93 -0.90 0.60
C TYR A 159 -23.16 0.53 0.09
N ILE A 160 -22.74 1.54 0.86
CA ILE A 160 -22.84 2.95 0.48
C ILE A 160 -22.03 3.23 -0.80
N LYS A 161 -20.81 2.71 -0.91
CA LYS A 161 -19.97 2.87 -2.11
C LYS A 161 -20.63 2.30 -3.35
N ASN A 162 -21.32 1.16 -3.24
CA ASN A 162 -22.06 0.57 -4.36
C ASN A 162 -23.36 1.32 -4.71
N LYS A 163 -23.89 2.15 -3.79
CA LYS A 163 -25.07 3.01 -4.02
C LYS A 163 -24.71 4.40 -4.52
N ARG A 164 -23.49 4.86 -4.29
CA ARG A 164 -22.96 6.08 -4.89
C ARG A 164 -22.65 5.80 -6.36
N SER A 165 -23.35 6.47 -7.26
CA SER A 165 -23.16 6.35 -8.71
C SER A 165 -21.81 6.89 -9.21
N SER A 166 -21.01 7.49 -8.33
CA SER A 166 -19.62 7.86 -8.61
C SER A 166 -18.86 8.08 -7.31
N ASN A 167 -17.53 7.99 -7.36
CA ASN A 167 -16.63 8.56 -6.36
C ASN A 167 -16.73 10.10 -6.41
N THR A 168 -17.92 10.66 -6.19
CA THR A 168 -18.08 12.11 -6.08
C THR A 168 -17.39 12.57 -4.82
N LEU A 169 -16.63 13.66 -4.96
CA LEU A 169 -16.15 14.44 -3.82
C LEU A 169 -17.31 14.75 -2.86
N PRO A 170 -17.02 14.92 -1.56
CA PRO A 170 -18.04 15.31 -0.60
C PRO A 170 -18.80 16.55 -1.11
N ASN A 171 -20.13 16.56 -0.93
CA ASN A 171 -20.99 17.66 -1.38
C ASN A 171 -20.62 19.00 -0.75
N ILE A 172 -19.95 18.99 0.40
CA ILE A 172 -19.40 20.17 1.06
C ILE A 172 -17.99 19.79 1.54
N LEU A 173 -16.98 20.55 1.13
CA LEU A 173 -15.63 20.45 1.65
C LEU A 173 -15.43 21.52 2.72
N HIS A 174 -14.90 21.13 3.87
CA HIS A 174 -14.50 22.04 4.94
C HIS A 174 -12.97 22.05 5.03
N TYR A 175 -12.38 23.25 5.10
CA TYR A 175 -10.97 23.44 5.41
C TYR A 175 -10.83 24.63 6.36
N MET A 176 -10.30 24.40 7.55
CA MET A 176 -10.28 25.37 8.65
C MET A 176 -11.69 25.95 8.91
N ASN A 177 -11.84 27.27 8.86
CA ASN A 177 -13.11 27.98 9.07
C ASN A 177 -13.90 28.21 7.77
N SER A 178 -13.44 27.68 6.63
CA SER A 178 -14.08 27.87 5.33
C SER A 178 -14.74 26.59 4.84
N SER A 179 -15.87 26.72 4.14
CA SER A 179 -16.57 25.61 3.52
C SER A 179 -17.05 25.96 2.13
N ALA A 180 -17.03 24.99 1.22
CA ALA A 180 -17.53 25.15 -0.13
C ALA A 180 -18.35 23.94 -0.56
N ASP A 181 -19.47 24.20 -1.22
CA ASP A 181 -20.43 23.21 -1.72
C ASP A 181 -20.52 23.15 -3.25
N ASN A 182 -19.79 24.03 -3.94
CA ASN A 182 -19.66 24.09 -5.38
C ASN A 182 -18.25 23.69 -5.84
N ASN A 183 -18.11 23.20 -7.08
CA ASN A 183 -16.84 22.64 -7.56
C ASN A 183 -15.69 23.66 -7.57
N GLU A 184 -15.98 24.93 -7.85
CA GLU A 184 -14.99 26.02 -7.89
C GLU A 184 -14.44 26.32 -6.50
N GLY A 185 -15.31 26.51 -5.51
CA GLY A 185 -14.92 26.72 -4.13
C GLY A 185 -14.23 25.50 -3.53
N ILE A 186 -14.64 24.28 -3.88
CA ILE A 186 -13.95 23.05 -3.46
C ILE A 186 -12.52 23.02 -4.05
N ALA A 187 -12.36 23.35 -5.34
CA ALA A 187 -11.04 23.46 -5.96
C ALA A 187 -10.16 24.52 -5.27
N GLU A 188 -10.74 25.66 -4.88
CA GLU A 188 -10.03 26.72 -4.16
C GLU A 188 -9.61 26.31 -2.75
N LEU A 189 -10.46 25.58 -2.02
CA LEU A 189 -10.09 25.02 -0.71
C LEU A 189 -8.97 23.99 -0.81
N PHE A 190 -9.01 23.10 -1.81
CA PHE A 190 -7.89 22.20 -2.08
C PHE A 190 -6.62 22.96 -2.45
N SER A 191 -6.70 23.96 -3.32
CA SER A 191 -5.58 24.81 -3.70
C SER A 191 -4.95 25.50 -2.49
N THR A 192 -5.79 26.00 -1.57
CA THR A 192 -5.35 26.59 -0.30
C THR A 192 -4.64 25.59 0.60
N TYR A 193 -5.18 24.38 0.74
CA TYR A 193 -4.54 23.31 1.50
C TYR A 193 -3.17 22.94 0.90
N PHE A 194 -3.09 22.67 -0.40
CA PHE A 194 -1.85 22.29 -1.05
C PHE A 194 -0.83 23.44 -1.06
N HIS A 195 -1.26 24.69 -1.17
CA HIS A 195 -0.33 25.81 -1.07
C HIS A 195 0.27 25.93 0.34
N SER A 196 -0.50 25.63 1.39
CA SER A 196 -0.01 25.66 2.79
C SER A 196 1.04 24.60 3.14
N THR A 197 1.34 23.68 2.23
CA THR A 197 2.33 22.61 2.47
C THR A 197 3.75 23.03 2.13
N PHE A 198 3.90 24.03 1.27
CA PHE A 198 5.17 24.61 0.88
C PHE A 198 5.74 25.49 2.00
N GLN A 199 7.05 25.59 2.06
CA GLN A 199 7.78 26.56 2.87
C GLN A 199 8.08 27.82 2.06
N ASP A 200 7.88 28.99 2.67
CA ASP A 200 8.28 30.26 2.08
C ASP A 200 9.79 30.49 2.25
N PRO A 201 10.47 31.14 1.28
CA PRO A 201 11.92 31.30 1.30
C PRO A 201 12.44 32.17 2.45
N ASP A 202 11.58 33.01 3.04
CA ASP A 202 11.93 33.98 4.09
C ASP A 202 11.88 33.37 5.50
N ASP A 203 11.28 32.21 5.70
CA ASP A 203 11.23 31.50 6.99
C ASP A 203 12.47 30.62 7.25
N ALA A 204 13.32 30.43 6.23
CA ALA A 204 14.53 29.63 6.33
C ALA A 204 15.71 30.50 6.81
N ASP A 205 15.84 30.66 8.12
CA ASP A 205 17.01 31.24 8.77
C ASP A 205 18.20 30.25 8.62
N VAL A 206 18.77 30.15 7.42
CA VAL A 206 19.88 29.24 7.10
C VAL A 206 21.19 29.86 7.59
N ASN A 207 21.36 29.92 8.91
CA ASN A 207 22.68 29.97 9.51
C ASN A 207 23.33 28.59 9.32
N LEU A 208 24.16 28.47 8.28
CA LEU A 208 25.05 27.34 8.03
C LEU A 208 26.23 27.38 9.03
N GLU A 209 25.93 27.38 10.33
CA GLU A 209 26.93 27.01 11.33
C GLU A 209 26.92 25.48 11.45
N MET A 210 28.01 24.85 11.01
CA MET A 210 28.28 23.44 11.28
C MET A 210 28.55 23.25 12.78
N HIS A 211 27.50 23.19 13.60
CA HIS A 211 27.55 22.95 15.05
C HIS A 211 26.48 21.90 15.39
N SER A 212 26.64 20.97 16.33
CA SER A 212 27.71 20.57 17.25
C SER A 212 27.30 19.20 17.82
N ASN A 213 28.27 18.48 18.40
CA ASN A 213 28.14 17.11 18.91
C ASN A 213 27.08 16.96 20.02
N ASN A 214 25.84 16.61 19.67
CA ASN A 214 24.88 16.07 20.63
C ASN A 214 24.87 14.54 20.55
N MET A 215 25.65 13.92 21.43
CA MET A 215 25.74 12.47 21.57
C MET A 215 24.52 11.96 22.35
N VAL A 216 23.62 11.26 21.67
CA VAL A 216 22.59 10.44 22.31
C VAL A 216 23.17 9.03 22.48
N THR A 217 23.03 8.45 23.68
CA THR A 217 23.40 7.07 23.98
C THR A 217 22.17 6.35 24.45
N LEU A 218 21.64 5.47 23.61
CA LEU A 218 20.65 4.48 24.02
C LEU A 218 21.40 3.30 24.64
N SER A 219 20.69 2.36 25.26
CA SER A 219 21.29 1.19 25.95
C SER A 219 20.89 -0.13 25.28
N THR A 220 21.66 -1.19 25.58
CA THR A 220 21.64 -2.54 24.99
C THR A 220 20.25 -3.07 24.61
N ILE A 221 20.06 -3.42 23.33
CA ILE A 221 18.83 -4.02 22.80
C ILE A 221 19.00 -5.54 22.80
N SER A 222 18.07 -6.24 23.45
CA SER A 222 17.97 -7.71 23.41
C SER A 222 16.64 -8.12 22.75
N VAL A 223 16.70 -9.11 21.85
CA VAL A 223 15.50 -9.64 21.20
C VAL A 223 14.82 -10.63 22.14
N SER A 224 13.98 -10.12 23.03
CA SER A 224 13.23 -10.96 23.95
C SER A 224 12.15 -11.78 23.21
N PRO A 225 12.11 -13.12 23.38
CA PRO A 225 11.05 -13.98 22.83
C PRO A 225 9.64 -13.52 23.21
N ASP A 226 9.47 -12.97 24.43
CA ASP A 226 8.18 -12.47 24.92
C ASP A 226 7.73 -11.21 24.17
N ILE A 227 8.68 -10.31 23.86
CA ILE A 227 8.40 -9.10 23.08
C ILE A 227 8.01 -9.51 21.65
N VAL A 228 8.77 -10.40 21.03
CA VAL A 228 8.45 -10.92 19.69
C VAL A 228 7.06 -11.55 19.68
N LEU A 229 6.75 -12.43 20.64
CA LEU A 229 5.44 -13.06 20.74
C LEU A 229 4.31 -12.03 20.90
N LYS A 230 4.52 -11.00 21.73
CA LYS A 230 3.55 -9.91 21.94
C LYS A 230 3.32 -9.13 20.65
N LEU A 231 4.38 -8.80 19.90
CA LEU A 231 4.28 -8.08 18.63
C LEU A 231 3.56 -8.92 17.56
N LEU A 232 3.91 -10.21 17.44
CA LEU A 232 3.25 -11.12 16.48
C LEU A 232 1.75 -11.25 16.75
N LYS A 233 1.36 -11.36 18.03
CA LYS A 233 -0.06 -11.42 18.42
C LYS A 233 -0.80 -10.09 18.30
N GLY A 234 -0.07 -8.98 18.31
CA GLY A 234 -0.61 -7.62 18.17
C GLY A 234 -0.92 -7.22 16.73
N LEU A 235 -0.57 -8.04 15.73
CA LEU A 235 -0.83 -7.74 14.33
C LEU A 235 -2.35 -7.70 14.03
N ASP A 236 -2.76 -6.85 13.09
CA ASP A 236 -4.14 -6.79 12.62
C ASP A 236 -4.43 -7.96 11.64
N PRO A 237 -5.25 -8.96 12.02
CA PRO A 237 -5.53 -10.12 11.18
C PRO A 237 -6.29 -9.79 9.90
N SER A 238 -6.86 -8.58 9.79
CA SER A 238 -7.63 -8.14 8.62
C SER A 238 -6.79 -7.54 7.50
N LYS A 239 -5.50 -7.31 7.73
CA LYS A 239 -4.56 -6.80 6.73
C LYS A 239 -4.19 -7.89 5.73
N SER A 240 -3.90 -7.45 4.51
CA SER A 240 -3.41 -8.33 3.43
C SER A 240 -1.98 -8.77 3.71
N GLY A 241 -1.58 -9.93 3.16
CA GLY A 241 -0.16 -10.29 3.09
C GLY A 241 0.62 -9.32 2.22
N GLY A 242 1.90 -9.16 2.52
CA GLY A 242 2.83 -8.34 1.75
C GLY A 242 3.29 -9.05 0.48
N PRO A 243 4.43 -8.62 -0.12
CA PRO A 243 5.03 -9.33 -1.25
C PRO A 243 5.43 -10.78 -0.92
N ASP A 244 5.54 -11.11 0.37
CA ASP A 244 5.75 -12.46 0.91
C ASP A 244 4.54 -13.40 0.75
N LEU A 245 3.36 -12.89 0.39
CA LEU A 245 2.12 -13.68 0.30
C LEU A 245 1.70 -14.37 1.61
N ILE A 246 2.25 -13.95 2.76
CA ILE A 246 1.91 -14.46 4.10
C ILE A 246 1.11 -13.38 4.85
N PRO A 247 -0.20 -13.57 5.06
CA PRO A 247 -1.01 -12.59 5.76
C PRO A 247 -0.81 -12.68 7.28
N PRO A 248 -1.08 -11.59 8.03
CA PRO A 248 -0.95 -11.57 9.49
C PRO A 248 -1.74 -12.66 10.22
N ILE A 249 -2.88 -13.09 9.69
CA ILE A 249 -3.64 -14.22 10.26
C ILE A 249 -2.81 -15.52 10.31
N PHE A 250 -1.92 -15.76 9.35
CA PHE A 250 -1.03 -16.91 9.37
C PHE A 250 -0.02 -16.79 10.52
N ILE A 251 0.59 -15.61 10.63
CA ILE A 251 1.61 -15.31 11.63
C ILE A 251 1.02 -15.37 13.06
N ILE A 252 -0.15 -14.78 13.29
CA ILE A 252 -0.82 -14.75 14.60
C ILE A 252 -1.13 -16.18 15.07
N ASN A 253 -1.65 -17.03 14.18
CA ASN A 253 -2.02 -18.40 14.55
C ASN A 253 -0.79 -19.29 14.79
N CYS A 254 0.33 -19.02 14.10
CA CYS A 254 1.60 -19.73 14.29
C CYS A 254 2.56 -19.01 15.25
N ALA A 255 2.11 -17.97 15.96
CA ALA A 255 3.02 -17.02 16.60
C ALA A 255 4.00 -17.69 17.57
N LYS A 256 3.55 -18.67 18.36
CA LYS A 256 4.42 -19.39 19.31
C LYS A 256 5.56 -20.14 18.61
N SER A 257 5.25 -20.87 17.54
CA SER A 257 6.21 -21.65 16.76
C SER A 257 7.13 -20.77 15.90
N LEU A 258 6.70 -19.55 15.59
CA LEU A 258 7.50 -18.58 14.81
C LEU A 258 8.45 -17.73 15.66
N VAL A 259 8.26 -17.66 16.98
CA VAL A 259 9.14 -16.86 17.85
C VAL A 259 10.59 -17.29 17.75
N ALA A 260 10.88 -18.59 17.88
CA ALA A 260 12.25 -19.11 17.84
C ALA A 260 12.99 -18.78 16.52
N PRO A 261 12.46 -19.12 15.32
CA PRO A 261 13.14 -18.78 14.07
C PRO A 261 13.25 -17.28 13.84
N LEU A 262 12.26 -16.48 14.24
CA LEU A 262 12.33 -15.03 14.09
C LEU A 262 13.37 -14.41 15.03
N CYS A 263 13.45 -14.86 16.28
CA CYS A 263 14.52 -14.46 17.20
C CYS A 263 15.89 -14.74 16.59
N ILE A 264 16.12 -15.94 16.06
CA ILE A 264 17.39 -16.29 15.40
C ILE A 264 17.67 -15.38 14.21
N LEU A 265 16.69 -15.14 13.33
CA LEU A 265 16.89 -14.28 12.16
C LEU A 265 17.15 -12.82 12.54
N PHE A 266 16.45 -12.29 13.54
CA PHE A 266 16.69 -10.94 14.03
C PHE A 266 18.04 -10.83 14.75
N GLU A 267 18.40 -11.80 15.58
CA GLU A 267 19.70 -11.86 16.23
C GLU A 267 20.83 -11.97 15.21
N ARG A 268 20.69 -12.81 14.18
CA ARG A 268 21.64 -12.91 13.07
C ARG A 268 21.71 -11.62 12.26
N SER A 269 20.56 -11.00 11.96
CA SER A 269 20.53 -9.72 11.26
C SER A 269 21.21 -8.61 12.06
N LEU A 270 21.07 -8.66 13.39
CA LEU A 270 21.78 -7.77 14.28
C LEU A 270 23.27 -8.13 14.27
N SER A 271 23.67 -9.35 14.59
CA SER A 271 25.08 -9.77 14.70
C SER A 271 25.89 -9.67 13.40
N GLU A 272 25.32 -10.06 12.25
CA GLU A 272 25.99 -9.97 10.95
C GLU A 272 25.96 -8.55 10.38
N GLY A 273 24.97 -7.75 10.79
CA GLY A 273 24.98 -6.30 10.58
C GLY A 273 25.88 -5.56 11.59
N MET A 274 26.40 -6.27 12.62
CA MET A 274 27.17 -5.79 13.77
C MET A 274 28.45 -6.62 13.92
N ASP A 275 29.42 -6.49 13.02
CA ASP A 275 30.65 -7.30 13.05
C ASP A 275 31.54 -7.15 14.31
N GLU A 276 31.10 -6.51 15.41
CA GLU A 276 31.90 -6.36 16.64
C GLU A 276 31.13 -6.49 17.99
N GLY A 277 29.92 -7.07 18.03
CA GLY A 277 29.19 -7.23 19.31
C GLY A 277 28.75 -5.89 19.94
N CYS A 278 28.68 -4.86 19.11
CA CYS A 278 28.32 -3.49 19.44
C CYS A 278 26.80 -3.33 19.54
N GLN A 279 26.31 -2.50 20.46
CA GLN A 279 24.90 -2.15 20.49
C GLN A 279 24.51 -1.40 19.21
N VAL A 280 23.43 -1.82 18.50
CA VAL A 280 22.88 -1.07 17.36
C VAL A 280 21.52 -0.48 17.67
N ASP A 281 21.47 0.84 17.65
CA ASP A 281 20.23 1.60 17.75
C ASP A 281 19.69 1.90 16.35
N VAL A 282 18.39 1.67 16.11
CA VAL A 282 17.73 2.01 14.84
C VAL A 282 16.67 3.09 15.08
N ILE A 283 16.84 4.25 14.45
CA ILE A 283 15.84 5.32 14.42
C ILE A 283 15.14 5.28 13.07
N TYR A 284 13.82 5.13 13.09
CA TYR A 284 12.96 5.28 11.91
C TYR A 284 12.46 6.72 11.84
N THR A 285 12.69 7.39 10.72
CA THR A 285 12.19 8.74 10.47
C THR A 285 11.33 8.75 9.22
N ASP A 286 10.20 9.45 9.30
CA ASP A 286 9.28 9.69 8.19
C ASP A 286 9.21 11.20 7.93
N TYR A 287 9.51 11.62 6.71
CA TYR A 287 9.50 13.03 6.32
C TYR A 287 8.09 13.47 5.93
N SER A 288 7.50 14.34 6.75
CA SER A 288 6.24 14.98 6.40
C SER A 288 6.38 15.85 5.14
N LYS A 289 5.70 15.45 4.05
CA LYS A 289 5.59 16.21 2.78
C LYS A 289 6.95 16.53 2.16
N CYS A 290 7.85 15.54 2.15
CA CYS A 290 9.24 15.66 1.71
C CYS A 290 9.43 16.31 0.33
N PHE A 291 8.60 15.94 -0.65
CA PHE A 291 8.69 16.50 -2.01
C PHE A 291 8.23 17.95 -2.11
N ASP A 292 7.31 18.39 -1.23
CA ASP A 292 6.78 19.75 -1.24
C ASP A 292 7.70 20.73 -0.49
N ARG A 293 8.62 20.22 0.34
CA ARG A 293 9.44 21.04 1.25
C ARG A 293 10.90 21.19 0.82
N ILE A 294 11.24 20.81 -0.40
CA ILE A 294 12.62 20.93 -0.90
C ILE A 294 12.94 22.41 -1.15
N ASP A 295 13.90 22.96 -0.41
CA ASP A 295 14.40 24.31 -0.66
C ASP A 295 15.11 24.39 -2.02
N HIS A 296 14.66 25.30 -2.89
CA HIS A 296 15.22 25.44 -4.24
C HIS A 296 16.66 25.95 -4.24
N ARG A 297 17.02 26.85 -3.31
CA ARG A 297 18.39 27.40 -3.22
C ARG A 297 19.38 26.31 -2.83
N VAL A 298 19.04 25.52 -1.81
CA VAL A 298 19.84 24.39 -1.35
C VAL A 298 19.94 23.31 -2.44
N LEU A 299 18.84 22.99 -3.10
CA LEU A 299 18.85 22.04 -4.22
C LEU A 299 19.77 22.51 -5.36
N MET A 300 19.68 23.77 -5.77
CA MET A 300 20.54 24.31 -6.83
C MET A 300 22.02 24.29 -6.43
N GLN A 301 22.34 24.64 -5.19
CA GLN A 301 23.72 24.53 -4.68
C GLN A 301 24.22 23.08 -4.73
N LYS A 302 23.42 22.10 -4.29
CA LYS A 302 23.80 20.68 -4.35
C LYS A 302 24.02 20.20 -5.79
N LEU A 303 23.17 20.61 -6.73
CA LEU A 303 23.38 20.30 -8.16
C LEU A 303 24.70 20.89 -8.68
N TYR A 304 25.02 22.13 -8.29
CA TYR A 304 26.30 22.75 -8.64
C TYR A 304 27.49 21.97 -8.07
N TYR A 305 27.46 21.60 -6.78
CA TYR A 305 28.52 20.82 -6.14
C TYR A 305 28.63 19.38 -6.69
N ALA A 306 27.55 18.82 -7.21
CA ALA A 306 27.55 17.54 -7.92
C ALA A 306 28.18 17.63 -9.34
N GLY A 307 28.60 18.82 -9.78
CA GLY A 307 29.25 19.05 -11.08
C GLY A 307 28.29 19.47 -12.20
N ILE A 308 27.03 19.78 -11.89
CA ILE A 308 26.06 20.26 -12.88
C ILE A 308 26.25 21.77 -13.05
N HIS A 309 26.71 22.16 -14.24
CA HIS A 309 27.00 23.54 -14.60
C HIS A 309 26.41 23.92 -15.96
N GLY A 310 26.63 25.18 -16.38
CA GLY A 310 26.27 25.65 -17.72
C GLY A 310 24.77 25.60 -18.00
N ASP A 311 24.40 25.18 -19.21
CA ASP A 311 23.02 25.23 -19.67
C ASP A 311 22.12 24.21 -18.94
N LEU A 312 22.67 23.08 -18.52
CA LEU A 312 21.92 22.10 -17.72
C LEU A 312 21.56 22.67 -16.34
N TYR A 313 22.47 23.41 -15.70
CA TYR A 313 22.18 24.10 -14.45
C TYR A 313 21.09 25.17 -14.61
N ARG A 314 21.18 25.97 -15.68
CA ARG A 314 20.15 26.98 -16.01
C ARG A 314 18.79 26.33 -16.28
N TRP A 315 18.80 25.18 -16.95
CA TRP A 315 17.59 24.40 -17.20
C TRP A 315 16.95 23.91 -15.90
N PHE A 316 17.72 23.35 -14.96
CA PHE A 316 17.20 22.97 -13.64
C PHE A 316 16.70 24.17 -12.84
N SER A 317 17.40 25.30 -12.89
CA SER A 317 16.94 26.55 -12.26
C SER A 317 15.58 26.95 -12.81
N SER A 318 15.42 26.99 -14.13
CA SER A 318 14.15 27.29 -14.79
C SER A 318 13.06 26.25 -14.54
N TYR A 319 13.45 25.00 -14.26
CA TYR A 319 12.51 23.90 -14.01
C TYR A 319 11.82 24.01 -12.64
N ILE A 320 12.51 24.56 -11.64
CA ILE A 320 11.98 24.67 -10.27
C ILE A 320 11.50 26.08 -9.91
N ASP A 321 12.09 27.12 -10.52
CA ASP A 321 11.83 28.53 -10.20
C ASP A 321 10.49 29.04 -10.77
N ASN A 322 9.90 30.02 -10.08
CA ASN A 322 8.68 30.75 -10.48
C ASN A 322 7.50 29.87 -10.90
N ARG A 323 7.40 28.67 -10.32
CA ARG A 323 6.32 27.75 -10.63
C ARG A 323 5.02 28.19 -9.97
N THR A 324 3.92 27.89 -10.66
CA THR A 324 2.58 28.05 -10.12
C THR A 324 1.79 26.76 -10.30
N GLN A 325 0.80 26.56 -9.44
CA GLN A 325 -0.11 25.43 -9.49
C GLN A 325 -1.55 25.87 -9.32
N ALA A 326 -2.47 25.12 -9.92
CA ALA A 326 -3.90 25.25 -9.73
C ALA A 326 -4.53 23.86 -9.64
N VAL A 327 -5.60 23.74 -8.87
CA VAL A 327 -6.37 22.49 -8.76
C VAL A 327 -7.50 22.53 -9.76
N VAL A 328 -7.57 21.51 -10.62
CA VAL A 328 -8.68 21.35 -11.58
C VAL A 328 -9.62 20.27 -11.10
N LEU A 329 -10.87 20.66 -10.81
CA LEU A 329 -11.93 19.78 -10.36
C LEU A 329 -13.10 19.82 -11.33
N ARG A 330 -13.33 18.72 -12.06
CA ARG A 330 -14.46 18.57 -13.00
C ARG A 330 -14.56 19.71 -14.03
N GLY A 331 -13.42 20.22 -14.49
CA GLY A 331 -13.35 21.31 -15.46
C GLY A 331 -13.38 22.72 -14.86
N TYR A 332 -13.53 22.85 -13.53
CA TYR A 332 -13.36 24.10 -12.80
C TYR A 332 -11.94 24.18 -12.25
N SER A 333 -11.29 25.32 -12.41
CA SER A 333 -9.92 25.54 -11.93
C SER A 333 -9.92 26.51 -10.76
N SER A 334 -9.10 26.26 -9.75
CA SER A 334 -8.81 27.24 -8.71
C SER A 334 -8.02 28.44 -9.26
N SER A 335 -7.84 29.45 -8.42
CA SER A 335 -6.79 30.43 -8.64
C SER A 335 -5.40 29.76 -8.72
N TRP A 336 -4.51 30.36 -9.52
CA TRP A 336 -3.11 29.96 -9.58
C TRP A 336 -2.39 30.43 -8.31
N LYS A 337 -1.64 29.53 -7.67
CA LYS A 337 -0.83 29.82 -6.48
C LYS A 337 0.64 29.52 -6.76
N SER A 338 1.53 30.32 -6.19
CA SER A 338 2.98 30.10 -6.30
C SER A 338 3.39 28.79 -5.61
N VAL A 339 4.47 28.19 -6.10
CA VAL A 339 5.13 27.00 -5.55
C VAL A 339 6.54 27.41 -5.12
N PRO A 340 6.71 27.96 -3.89
CA PRO A 340 7.97 28.54 -3.44
C PRO A 340 9.04 27.49 -3.07
N SER A 341 8.64 26.24 -2.88
CA SER A 341 9.53 25.13 -2.54
C SER A 341 8.99 23.82 -3.13
N GLY A 342 9.80 22.77 -3.05
CA GLY A 342 9.46 21.44 -3.51
C GLY A 342 9.69 21.20 -5.00
N VAL A 343 9.59 19.93 -5.37
CA VAL A 343 9.66 19.45 -6.77
C VAL A 343 8.28 18.99 -7.22
N PRO A 344 7.95 19.05 -8.53
CA PRO A 344 6.62 18.64 -8.99
C PRO A 344 6.36 17.16 -8.69
N GLN A 345 5.38 16.88 -7.84
CA GLN A 345 4.96 15.52 -7.56
C GLN A 345 4.34 14.90 -8.82
N GLY A 346 4.74 13.65 -9.14
CA GLY A 346 4.33 12.97 -10.38
C GLY A 346 5.16 13.34 -11.62
N SER A 347 6.16 14.22 -11.48
CA SER A 347 7.17 14.41 -12.53
C SER A 347 8.18 13.25 -12.55
N ILE A 348 8.76 13.00 -13.72
CA ILE A 348 9.81 11.99 -13.90
C ILE A 348 11.07 12.37 -13.09
N LEU A 349 11.36 13.67 -12.95
CA LEU A 349 12.57 14.16 -12.28
C LEU A 349 12.41 14.39 -10.78
N GLY A 350 11.18 14.48 -10.26
CA GLY A 350 10.93 14.70 -8.83
C GLY A 350 11.67 13.70 -7.93
N PRO A 351 11.56 12.38 -8.16
CA PRO A 351 12.29 11.37 -7.40
C PRO A 351 13.81 11.53 -7.49
N LEU A 352 14.34 11.86 -8.67
CA LEU A 352 15.78 12.05 -8.88
C LEU A 352 16.29 13.27 -8.11
N LEU A 353 15.61 14.41 -8.22
CA LEU A 353 15.97 15.64 -7.52
C LEU A 353 15.89 15.48 -6.01
N PHE A 354 14.88 14.77 -5.49
CA PHE A 354 14.79 14.44 -4.08
C PHE A 354 15.94 13.52 -3.62
N THR A 355 16.30 12.51 -4.42
CA THR A 355 17.42 11.61 -4.12
C THR A 355 18.74 12.37 -4.04
N LEU A 356 18.99 13.28 -5.00
CA LEU A 356 20.17 14.15 -4.98
C LEU A 356 20.15 15.08 -3.77
N PHE A 357 18.99 15.64 -3.43
CA PHE A 357 18.82 16.52 -2.29
C PHE A 357 19.14 15.82 -0.96
N ILE A 358 18.75 14.56 -0.77
CA ILE A 358 18.97 13.83 0.48
C ILE A 358 20.30 13.07 0.52
N SER A 359 21.01 12.96 -0.60
CA SER A 359 22.18 12.07 -0.76
C SER A 359 23.35 12.35 0.20
N ASP A 360 23.47 13.57 0.68
CA ASP A 360 24.53 14.04 1.58
C ASP A 360 24.14 13.96 3.05
N ILE A 361 22.87 13.65 3.38
CA ILE A 361 22.42 13.54 4.78
C ILE A 361 23.23 12.52 5.56
N LYS A 362 23.74 11.48 4.88
CA LYS A 362 24.63 10.47 5.46
C LYS A 362 25.91 11.07 6.05
N TYR A 363 26.39 12.19 5.52
CA TYR A 363 27.59 12.86 6.04
C TYR A 363 27.32 13.67 7.30
N CYS A 364 26.05 13.97 7.63
CA CYS A 364 25.68 14.59 8.89
C CYS A 364 25.86 13.65 10.09
N PHE A 365 25.90 12.33 9.85
CA PHE A 365 26.04 11.32 10.89
C PHE A 365 27.40 10.61 10.77
N ARG A 366 28.37 11.01 11.59
CA ARG A 366 29.75 10.48 11.52
C ARG A 366 29.89 9.05 12.06
N ASN A 367 29.09 8.70 13.06
CA ASN A 367 29.21 7.45 13.81
C ASN A 367 27.98 6.54 13.62
N SER A 368 27.15 6.80 12.60
CA SER A 368 25.94 6.03 12.33
C SER A 368 25.91 5.60 10.87
N HIS A 369 25.49 4.37 10.61
CA HIS A 369 25.15 3.91 9.28
C HIS A 369 23.73 4.38 8.93
N ILE A 370 23.50 4.78 7.68
CA ILE A 370 22.17 5.24 7.25
C ILE A 370 21.70 4.39 6.08
N LEU A 371 20.50 3.85 6.21
CA LEU A 371 19.76 3.27 5.09
C LEU A 371 18.71 4.28 4.64
N LEU A 372 18.77 4.66 3.37
CA LEU A 372 17.81 5.57 2.73
C LEU A 372 17.02 4.79 1.69
N TYR A 373 15.70 4.91 1.72
CA TYR A 373 14.83 4.41 0.67
C TYR A 373 13.71 5.41 0.43
N ALA A 374 13.80 6.14 -0.69
CA ALA A 374 12.92 7.29 -0.94
C ALA A 374 12.90 8.24 0.28
N ASP A 375 11.73 8.49 0.86
CA ASP A 375 11.51 9.32 2.04
C ASP A 375 11.70 8.60 3.38
N ASP A 376 11.84 7.27 3.37
CA ASP A 376 12.20 6.51 4.57
C ASP A 376 13.69 6.62 4.85
N MET A 377 14.05 7.16 6.01
CA MET A 377 15.41 7.13 6.53
C MET A 377 15.48 6.29 7.80
N LYS A 378 16.48 5.39 7.83
CA LYS A 378 16.82 4.59 9.01
C LYS A 378 18.24 4.91 9.42
N VAL A 379 18.41 5.43 10.63
CA VAL A 379 19.72 5.71 11.21
C VAL A 379 20.08 4.58 12.15
N LEU A 380 21.16 3.88 11.85
CA LEU A 380 21.73 2.75 12.59
C LEU A 380 22.97 3.27 13.33
N ASN A 381 23.04 3.18 14.65
CA ASN A 381 24.25 3.53 15.39
C ASN A 381 24.83 2.30 16.05
N ALA A 382 26.00 1.83 15.61
CA ALA A 382 26.74 0.75 16.26
C ALA A 382 27.73 1.35 17.28
N LYS A 383 27.45 1.21 18.58
CA LYS A 383 28.40 1.60 19.64
C LYS A 383 29.23 0.41 20.09
N SER A 384 30.54 0.48 19.84
CA SER A 384 31.50 -0.41 20.49
C SER A 384 31.50 -0.18 22.00
N PRO A 385 31.57 -1.26 22.81
CA PRO A 385 31.54 -1.18 24.27
C PRO A 385 32.71 -0.40 24.88
#